data_AF-A0A2G7T4T8-F1
#
_entry.id   AF-A0A2G7T4T8-F1
#
_cell.length_a   1.000
_cell.length_b   1.000
_cell.length_c   1.000
_cell.angle_alpha   90.00
_cell.angle_beta   90.00
_cell.angle_gamma   90.00
#
_symmetry.space_group_name_H-M   'P 1'
#
loop_
_entity.id
_entity.type
_entity.pdbx_description
1 polymer ?
#
loop_
_entity_poly.entity_id
_entity_poly.type
_entity_poly.pdbx_seq_one_letter_code
_entity_poly.pdbx_strand_id
1 'polypeptide(L)' 'MAETTYHAPVYEPTVDELEVLKKLEMGEPVSLESAAREHLSKRLRERGLVEVDSSHQWHITAAGRAQIRRTDA' A
#
# COMPACT_ATOMS: atom_id res chain seq x y z
N MET A 1 1.59 -38.04 -6.53
CA MET A 1 1.92 -37.46 -5.21
C MET A 1 1.57 -35.99 -5.33
N ALA A 2 0.58 -35.51 -4.57
CA ALA A 2 0.11 -34.13 -4.71
C ALA A 2 1.14 -33.22 -4.04
N GLU A 3 1.91 -32.51 -4.86
CA GLU A 3 2.75 -31.41 -4.41
C GLU A 3 1.85 -30.35 -3.78
N THR A 4 1.78 -30.35 -2.44
CA THR A 4 1.26 -29.22 -1.67
C THR A 4 2.21 -28.06 -1.90
N THR A 5 2.02 -27.40 -3.05
CA THR A 5 2.60 -26.09 -3.35
C THR A 5 2.12 -25.18 -2.24
N TYR A 6 3.00 -24.96 -1.27
CA TYR A 6 2.83 -23.98 -0.22
C TYR A 6 2.84 -22.62 -0.92
N HIS A 7 1.66 -22.15 -1.33
CA HIS A 7 1.48 -20.78 -1.74
C HIS A 7 1.76 -19.94 -0.51
N ALA A 8 2.95 -19.35 -0.45
CA ALA A 8 3.28 -18.32 0.53
C ALA A 8 2.09 -17.34 0.61
N PRO A 9 1.71 -16.88 1.81
CA PRO A 9 0.54 -16.05 2.00
C PRO A 9 0.63 -14.87 1.03
N VAL A 10 -0.24 -14.90 0.02
CA VAL A 10 -0.36 -13.81 -0.93
C VAL A 10 -0.71 -12.60 -0.08
N TYR A 11 0.15 -11.59 -0.09
CA TYR A 11 -0.12 -10.39 0.68
C TYR A 11 -1.37 -9.74 0.08
N GLU A 12 -2.47 -9.83 0.82
CA GLU A 12 -3.71 -9.16 0.54
C GLU A 12 -3.71 -7.83 1.29
N PRO A 13 -3.50 -6.70 0.59
CA PRO A 13 -3.61 -5.39 1.22
C PRO A 13 -5.04 -5.22 1.73
N THR A 14 -5.17 -4.67 2.93
CA THR A 14 -6.48 -4.35 3.52
C THR A 14 -7.18 -3.25 2.73
N VAL A 15 -8.51 -3.15 2.88
CA VAL A 15 -9.31 -2.09 2.23
C VAL A 15 -8.75 -0.69 2.56
N ASP A 16 -8.30 -0.47 3.79
CA ASP A 16 -7.69 0.79 4.22
C ASP A 16 -6.36 1.11 3.52
N GLU A 17 -5.51 0.08 3.31
CA GLU A 17 -4.27 0.21 2.54
C GLU A 17 -4.57 0.62 1.09
N LEU A 18 -5.58 0.00 0.49
CA LEU A 18 -5.99 0.29 -0.89
C LEU A 18 -6.62 1.68 -1.03
N GLU A 19 -7.46 2.09 -0.09
CA GLU A 19 -8.08 3.43 -0.06
C GLU A 19 -7.02 4.53 -0.01
N VAL A 20 -6.00 4.37 0.84
CA VAL A 20 -4.88 5.31 0.93
C VAL A 20 -4.08 5.35 -0.37
N LEU A 21 -3.79 4.19 -0.96
CA LEU A 21 -3.09 4.13 -2.24
C LEU A 21 -3.92 4.81 -3.35
N LYS A 22 -5.24 4.58 -3.40
CA LYS A 22 -6.15 5.23 -4.37
C LYS A 22 -6.18 6.75 -4.19
N LYS A 23 -6.26 7.25 -2.96
CA LYS A 23 -6.17 8.70 -2.66
C LYS A 23 -4.87 9.31 -3.18
N LEU A 24 -3.74 8.65 -2.90
CA LEU A 24 -2.43 9.09 -3.39
C LEU A 24 -2.31 9.03 -4.91
N GLU A 25 -2.92 8.03 -5.56
CA GLU A 25 -3.00 7.96 -7.03
C GLU A 25 -3.81 9.12 -7.63
N MET A 26 -4.89 9.53 -6.96
CA MET A 26 -5.70 10.69 -7.33
C MET A 26 -5.03 12.04 -7.03
N GLY A 27 -3.82 12.04 -6.46
CA GLY A 27 -3.09 13.24 -6.09
C GLY A 27 -3.62 13.91 -4.82
N GLU A 28 -4.46 13.21 -4.04
CA GLU A 28 -4.90 13.68 -2.74
C GLU A 28 -3.76 13.51 -1.73
N PRO A 29 -3.30 14.59 -1.09
CA PRO A 29 -2.22 14.49 -0.11
C PRO A 29 -2.71 13.70 1.12
N VAL A 30 -2.05 12.58 1.40
CA VAL A 30 -2.24 11.83 2.64
C VAL A 30 -1.11 12.21 3.59
N SER A 31 -1.46 12.94 4.65
CA SER A 31 -0.51 13.27 5.71
C SER A 31 -0.30 12.07 6.63
N LEU A 32 0.89 11.98 7.21
CA LEU A 32 1.24 10.98 8.24
C LEU A 32 0.23 10.98 9.41
N GLU A 33 -0.31 12.15 9.77
CA GLU A 33 -1.36 12.31 10.80
C GLU A 33 -2.74 11.82 10.34
N SER A 34 -3.06 11.94 9.04
CA SER A 34 -4.32 11.46 8.46
C SER A 34 -4.31 9.95 8.21
N ALA A 35 -3.13 9.38 7.99
CA ALA A 35 -2.91 7.95 8.08
C ALA A 35 -2.94 7.52 9.56
N ALA A 36 -4.13 7.52 10.15
CA ALA A 36 -4.45 7.28 11.56
C ALA A 36 -4.01 5.92 12.12
N ARG A 37 -3.19 5.17 11.39
CA ARG A 37 -2.65 3.88 11.76
C ARG A 37 -1.14 3.95 11.47
N GLU A 38 -0.32 4.22 12.48
CA GLU A 38 1.15 4.01 12.39
C GLU A 38 1.50 2.64 11.79
N HIS A 39 0.65 1.63 12.03
CA HIS A 39 0.78 0.31 11.41
C HIS A 39 0.57 0.30 9.90
N LEU A 40 -0.34 1.13 9.38
CA LEU A 40 -0.62 1.28 7.96
C LEU A 40 0.55 1.94 7.25
N SER A 41 1.02 3.06 7.80
CA SER A 41 2.18 3.78 7.26
C SER A 41 3.40 2.89 7.24
N LYS A 42 3.66 2.19 8.35
CA LYS A 42 4.75 1.24 8.46
C LYS A 42 4.64 0.13 7.42
N ARG A 43 3.48 -0.53 7.29
CA ARG A 43 3.29 -1.61 6.29
C ARG A 43 3.51 -1.13 4.87
N LEU A 44 2.86 -0.02 4.48
CA LEU A 44 2.94 0.49 3.12
C LEU A 44 4.38 0.87 2.76
N ARG A 45 5.14 1.40 3.72
CA ARG A 45 6.56 1.75 3.54
C ARG A 45 7.48 0.54 3.56
N GLU A 46 7.27 -0.41 4.46
CA GLU A 46 8.03 -1.68 4.52
C GLU A 46 7.88 -2.50 3.24
N ARG A 47 6.72 -2.39 2.58
CA ARG A 47 6.44 -3.03 1.29
C ARG A 47 6.87 -2.20 0.08
N GLY A 48 7.28 -0.94 0.28
CA GLY A 48 7.66 -0.04 -0.81
C GLY A 48 6.48 0.41 -1.69
N LEU A 49 5.25 0.39 -1.17
CA LEU A 49 4.05 0.84 -1.88
C LEU A 49 3.88 2.36 -1.82
N VAL A 50 4.43 2.98 -0.77
CA VAL A 50 4.50 4.44 -0.60
C VAL A 50 5.89 4.87 -0.15
N GLU A 51 6.24 6.10 -0.47
CA GLU A 51 7.43 6.81 -0.01
C GLU A 51 6.99 8.04 0.78
N VAL A 52 7.81 8.46 1.75
CA VAL A 52 7.56 9.66 2.55
C VAL A 52 8.67 10.66 2.25
N ASP A 53 8.30 11.86 1.81
CA ASP A 53 9.24 12.93 1.56
C ASP A 53 9.68 13.64 2.86
N SER A 54 10.72 14.47 2.78
CA SER A 54 11.18 15.36 3.86
C SER A 54 10.06 16.22 4.46
N SER A 55 9.00 16.50 3.72
CA SER A 55 7.81 17.22 4.19
C SER A 55 6.77 16.34 4.90
N HIS A 56 7.08 15.09 5.23
CA HIS A 56 6.15 14.09 5.79
C HIS A 56 4.91 13.80 4.92
N GLN A 57 5.00 14.13 3.64
CA GLN A 57 3.97 13.84 2.64
C GLN A 57 4.21 12.47 2.03
N TRP A 58 3.12 11.76 1.77
CA TRP A 58 3.19 10.43 1.19
C TRP A 58 3.09 10.52 -0.32
N HIS A 59 3.86 9.68 -0.99
CA HIS A 59 3.88 9.55 -2.43
C HIS A 59 3.67 8.09 -2.79
N ILE A 60 2.73 7.80 -3.67
CA ILE A 60 2.52 6.44 -4.17
C ILE A 60 3.63 6.04 -5.13
N THR A 61 4.22 4.87 -4.91
CA THR A 61 5.25 4.31 -5.79
C THR A 61 4.64 3.56 -6.97
N ALA A 62 5.48 3.16 -7.93
CA ALA A 62 5.06 2.27 -9.01
C ALA A 62 4.49 0.93 -8.49
N ALA A 63 5.04 0.39 -7.40
CA ALA A 63 4.56 -0.84 -6.77
C ALA A 63 3.17 -0.64 -6.13
N GLY A 64 2.95 0.49 -5.47
CA GLY A 64 1.63 0.88 -4.94
C GLY A 64 0.57 0.93 -6.04
N ARG A 65 0.87 1.57 -7.18
CA ARG A 65 -0.06 1.64 -8.32
C ARG A 65 -0.36 0.28 -8.93
N ALA A 66 0.66 -0.57 -9.08
CA ALA A 66 0.47 -1.93 -9.57
C ALA A 66 -0.43 -2.75 -8.63
N GLN A 67 -0.33 -2.52 -7.32
CA GLN A 67 -1.15 -3.19 -6.32
C GLN A 67 -2.62 -2.77 -6.41
N ILE A 68 -2.92 -1.47 -6.55
CA ILE A 68 -4.29 -0.99 -6.78
C ILE A 68 -4.89 -1.67 -8.01
N ARG A 69 -4.16 -1.64 -9.14
CA ARG A 69 -4.62 -2.23 -10.41
C ARG A 69 -4.85 -3.72 -10.32
N ARG A 70 -4.06 -4.44 -9.50
CA ARG A 70 -4.23 -5.87 -9.28
C ARG A 70 -5.48 -6.20 -8.47
N THR A 71 -5.86 -5.35 -7.52
CA THR A 71 -7.05 -5.56 -6.69
C THR A 71 -8.34 -5.07 -7.37
N ASP A 72 -8.24 -4.14 -8.31
CA ASP A 72 -9.38 -3.64 -9.09
C ASP A 72 -9.79 -4.59 -10.24
N ALA A 73 -8.93 -5.55 -10.61
CA ALA A 73 -9.14 -6.54 -11.67
C ALA A 73 -9.80 -7.84 -11.17
#